data_AF-A0AAV6B4B3-F1
#
_entry.id   AF-A0AAV6B4B3-F1
#
_cell.length_a   1.000
_cell.length_b   1.000
_cell.length_c   1.000
_cell.angle_alpha   90.00
_cell.angle_beta   90.00
_cell.angle_gamma   90.00
#
_symmetry.space_group_name_H-M   'P 1'
#
loop_
_entity.id
_entity.type
_entity.pdbx_description
1 polymer ?
#
loop_
_entity_poly.entity_id
_entity_poly.type
_entity_poly.pdbx_seq_one_letter_code
_entity_poly.pdbx_strand_id
1 'polypeptide(L)'
;TAVEDALAGAFPQYGLRCQIAVIARLDEEKGEKLIAVSNEPKLSLDEVRAAIKAKGLPNIAVPREVKFIHEIPKLGTGKTNHRELEKLMADSDKGREV
;
A
#
# COMPACT_ATOMS: atom_id res chain seq x y z
N THR A 1 8.65 3.70 -4.47
CA THR A 1 8.62 4.79 -3.46
C THR A 1 9.46 4.42 -2.25
N ALA A 2 10.02 5.39 -1.52
CA ALA A 2 10.84 5.15 -0.32
C ALA A 2 10.09 4.35 0.77
N VAL A 3 8.77 4.55 0.90
CA VAL A 3 7.92 3.80 1.83
C VAL A 3 7.78 2.33 1.43
N GLU A 4 7.61 2.04 0.13
CA GLU A 4 7.53 0.65 -0.35
C GLU A 4 8.85 -0.09 -0.17
N ASP A 5 9.98 0.58 -0.44
CA ASP A 5 11.30 0.02 -0.20
C ASP A 5 11.54 -0.22 1.31
N ALA A 6 11.05 0.69 2.15
CA ALA A 6 11.08 0.51 3.60
C ALA A 6 10.21 -0.69 4.06
N LEU A 7 9.06 -0.90 3.41
CA LEU A 7 8.15 -2.03 3.67
C LEU A 7 8.60 -3.33 2.99
N ALA A 8 9.42 -3.25 1.94
CA ALA A 8 10.00 -4.39 1.26
C ALA A 8 10.92 -5.13 2.25
N GLY A 9 10.61 -6.40 2.49
CA GLY A 9 11.31 -7.20 3.50
C GLY A 9 11.01 -6.81 4.95
N ALA A 10 10.08 -5.89 5.22
CA ALA A 10 9.61 -5.62 6.58
C ALA A 10 8.71 -6.74 7.13
N PHE A 11 8.19 -7.60 6.25
CA PHE A 11 7.32 -8.72 6.61
C PHE A 11 7.88 -10.07 6.15
N PRO A 12 9.05 -10.49 6.67
CA PRO A 12 9.58 -11.81 6.37
C PRO A 12 8.65 -12.92 6.89
N GLN A 13 7.79 -12.63 7.89
CA GLN A 13 6.83 -13.59 8.43
C GLN A 13 5.80 -14.09 7.41
N TYR A 14 5.49 -13.30 6.37
CA TYR A 14 4.55 -13.66 5.30
C TYR A 14 5.25 -14.30 4.09
N GLY A 15 6.58 -14.43 4.14
CA GLY A 15 7.40 -15.05 3.11
C GLY A 15 7.93 -14.07 2.07
N LEU A 16 8.94 -14.53 1.32
CA LEU A 16 9.67 -13.76 0.29
C LEU A 16 8.81 -13.28 -0.89
N ARG A 17 7.57 -13.74 -0.99
CA ARG A 17 6.61 -13.37 -2.04
C ARG A 17 5.61 -12.30 -1.57
N CYS A 18 5.68 -11.86 -0.32
CA CYS A 18 4.88 -10.75 0.16
C CYS A 18 5.36 -9.47 -0.53
N GLN A 19 4.42 -8.81 -1.19
CA GLN A 19 4.63 -7.59 -1.94
C GLN A 19 3.70 -6.54 -1.39
N ILE A 20 4.23 -5.33 -1.29
CA ILE A 20 3.50 -4.19 -0.79
C ILE A 20 3.80 -3.02 -1.71
N ALA A 21 2.72 -2.40 -2.16
CA ALA A 21 2.74 -1.18 -2.92
C ALA A 21 2.10 -0.07 -2.09
N VAL A 22 2.52 1.17 -2.31
CA VAL A 22 1.90 2.34 -1.68
C VAL A 22 1.56 3.32 -2.77
N ILE A 23 0.30 3.75 -2.78
CA ILE A 23 -0.19 4.80 -3.67
C ILE A 23 -0.62 6.01 -2.84
N ALA A 24 -0.37 7.19 -3.37
CA ALA A 24 -0.88 8.44 -2.81
C ALA A 24 -2.15 8.83 -3.56
N ARG A 25 -3.16 9.25 -2.80
CA ARG A 25 -4.46 9.66 -3.31
C ARG A 25 -4.79 11.03 -2.75
N LEU A 26 -5.25 11.93 -3.61
CA LEU A 26 -5.86 13.17 -3.17
C LEU A 26 -7.16 12.86 -2.42
N ASP A 27 -7.30 13.44 -1.25
CA ASP A 27 -8.46 13.28 -0.36
C ASP A 27 -8.98 14.68 -0.07
N GLU A 28 -10.21 14.98 -0.49
CA GLU A 28 -10.78 16.35 -0.38
C GLU A 28 -10.87 16.86 1.07
N GLU A 29 -10.87 15.94 2.05
CA GLU A 29 -10.98 16.28 3.46
C GLU A 29 -9.62 16.53 4.15
N LYS A 30 -8.57 15.80 3.76
CA LYS A 30 -7.24 15.84 4.43
C LYS A 30 -6.07 16.19 3.51
N GLY A 31 -6.32 16.57 2.26
CA GLY A 31 -5.31 16.85 1.25
C GLY A 31 -4.84 15.58 0.56
N GLU A 32 -4.09 14.73 1.26
CA GLU A 32 -3.56 13.47 0.73
C GLU A 32 -3.70 12.30 1.70
N LYS A 33 -4.17 11.17 1.19
CA LYS A 33 -4.18 9.87 1.87
C LYS A 33 -3.26 8.89 1.14
N LEU A 34 -2.49 8.14 1.92
CA LEU A 34 -1.73 7.01 1.40
C LEU A 34 -2.56 5.73 1.55
N ILE A 35 -2.54 4.87 0.54
CA ILE A 35 -3.20 3.56 0.55
C ILE A 35 -2.11 2.53 0.33
N ALA A 36 -1.95 1.61 1.29
CA ALA A 36 -1.09 0.44 1.12
C ALA A 36 -1.88 -0.65 0.41
N VAL A 37 -1.23 -1.32 -0.52
CA VAL A 37 -1.81 -2.43 -1.27
C VAL A 37 -0.87 -3.61 -1.15
N SER A 38 -1.37 -4.73 -0.62
CA SER A 38 -0.56 -5.93 -0.43
C SER A 38 -1.21 -7.14 -1.05
N ASN A 39 -0.38 -8.12 -1.43
CA ASN A 39 -0.85 -9.45 -1.82
C ASN A 39 -0.94 -10.45 -0.67
N GLU A 40 -0.83 -9.99 0.57
CA GLU A 40 -1.04 -10.81 1.76
C GLU A 40 -2.33 -10.40 2.46
N PRO A 41 -3.34 -11.28 2.55
CA PRO A 41 -4.62 -10.96 3.18
C PRO A 41 -4.54 -10.85 4.71
N LYS A 42 -3.51 -11.42 5.34
CA LYS A 42 -3.31 -11.32 6.80
C LYS A 42 -2.66 -10.00 7.21
N LEU A 43 -2.06 -9.28 6.27
CA LEU A 43 -1.36 -8.03 6.54
C LEU A 43 -2.36 -6.97 7.03
N SER A 44 -2.14 -6.51 8.26
CA SER A 44 -3.00 -5.51 8.89
C SER A 44 -2.37 -4.11 8.84
N LEU A 45 -3.21 -3.07 8.84
CA LEU A 45 -2.74 -1.68 8.84
C LEU A 45 -1.84 -1.36 10.05
N ASP A 46 -2.12 -1.98 11.21
CA ASP A 46 -1.30 -1.81 12.41
C ASP A 46 0.13 -2.34 12.21
N GLU A 47 0.29 -3.47 11.54
CA GLU A 47 1.61 -4.02 11.20
C GLU A 47 2.35 -3.11 10.21
N VAL A 48 1.65 -2.59 9.20
CA VAL A 48 2.22 -1.63 8.24
C VAL A 48 2.70 -0.38 8.97
N ARG A 49 1.87 0.14 9.88
CA ARG A 49 2.21 1.30 10.70
C ARG A 49 3.40 1.04 11.61
N ALA A 50 3.44 -0.12 12.26
CA ALA A 50 4.55 -0.54 13.10
C ALA A 50 5.85 -0.63 12.30
N ALA A 51 5.82 -1.22 11.10
CA ALA A 51 6.97 -1.32 10.21
C ALA A 51 7.50 0.05 9.77
N ILE A 52 6.60 0.97 9.36
CA ILE A 52 6.96 2.34 8.97
C ILE A 52 7.60 3.10 10.13
N LYS A 53 7.00 2.99 11.33
CA LYS A 53 7.53 3.60 12.54
C LYS A 53 8.89 3.00 12.94
N ALA A 54 9.06 1.68 12.82
CA ALA A 54 10.31 0.98 13.08
C ALA A 54 11.42 1.41 12.11
N LYS A 55 11.06 1.73 10.86
CA LYS A 55 11.97 2.30 9.86
C LYS A 55 12.29 3.79 10.09
N GLY A 56 11.66 4.44 11.07
CA GLY A 56 11.87 5.86 11.38
C GLY A 56 11.20 6.82 10.40
N LEU A 57 10.20 6.35 9.63
CA LEU A 57 9.47 7.18 8.70
C LEU A 57 8.40 8.03 9.42
N PRO A 58 8.07 9.23 8.88
CA PRO A 58 7.10 10.13 9.51
C PRO A 58 5.69 9.54 9.49
N ASN A 59 4.83 9.97 10.42
CA ASN A 59 3.45 9.45 10.50
C ASN A 59 2.60 9.79 9.26
N ILE A 60 3.01 10.78 8.46
CA ILE A 60 2.42 11.09 7.14
C ILE A 60 2.70 9.99 6.09
N ALA A 61 3.79 9.22 6.26
CA ALA A 61 4.14 8.10 5.39
C ALA A 61 3.30 6.85 5.71
N VAL A 62 2.58 6.85 6.83
CA VAL A 62 1.70 5.75 7.23
C VAL A 62 0.43 5.78 6.36
N PRO A 63 0.11 4.69 5.65
CA PRO A 63 -1.12 4.57 4.89
C PRO A 63 -2.34 4.61 5.82
N ARG A 64 -3.41 5.26 5.37
CA ARG A 64 -4.69 5.33 6.10
C ARG A 64 -5.52 4.06 5.95
N GLU A 65 -5.28 3.30 4.89
CA GLU A 65 -5.92 2.01 4.64
C GLU A 65 -4.92 1.02 4.04
N VAL A 66 -5.12 -0.28 4.32
CA VAL A 66 -4.49 -1.38 3.60
C VAL A 66 -5.53 -2.14 2.78
N LYS A 67 -5.24 -2.37 1.51
CA LYS A 67 -6.07 -3.15 0.59
C LYS A 67 -5.35 -4.42 0.20
N PHE A 68 -6.09 -5.52 0.19
CA PHE A 68 -5.60 -6.80 -0.31
C PHE A 68 -5.94 -6.96 -1.79
N ILE A 69 -4.96 -7.37 -2.59
CA ILE A 69 -5.16 -7.76 -3.99
C ILE A 69 -4.45 -9.08 -4.29
N HIS A 70 -5.00 -9.87 -5.20
CA HIS A 70 -4.43 -11.18 -5.47
C HIS A 70 -3.04 -11.09 -6.12
N GLU A 71 -2.84 -10.10 -6.99
CA GLU A 71 -1.56 -9.85 -7.66
C GLU A 71 -1.30 -8.35 -7.78
N ILE A 72 -0.11 -7.91 -7.38
CA ILE A 72 0.30 -6.52 -7.58
C ILE A 72 0.71 -6.32 -9.03
N PRO A 73 0.01 -5.47 -9.81
CA PRO A 73 0.35 -5.26 -11.20
C PRO A 73 1.75 -4.65 -11.29
N LYS A 74 2.58 -5.25 -12.14
CA LYS A 74 3.94 -4.78 -12.41
C LYS A 74 4.06 -4.32 -13.85
N LEU A 75 4.91 -3.33 -14.06
CA LEU A 75 5.40 -2.97 -15.38
C LEU A 75 6.35 -4.06 -15.88
N GLY A 76 6.51 -4.18 -17.20
CA GLY A 76 7.44 -5.14 -17.83
C GLY A 76 8.91 -4.98 -17.42
N THR A 77 9.23 -3.93 -16.66
CA THR A 77 10.54 -3.69 -16.02
C THR A 77 10.67 -4.31 -14.63
N GLY A 78 9.64 -5.03 -14.15
CA GLY A 78 9.58 -5.64 -12.81
C GLY A 78 9.18 -4.68 -11.68
N LYS A 79 8.93 -3.40 -12.00
CA LYS A 79 8.51 -2.37 -11.04
C LYS A 79 7.00 -2.37 -10.83
N THR A 80 6.54 -2.00 -9.65
CA THR A 80 5.12 -1.82 -9.33
C THR A 80 4.44 -0.80 -10.27
N ASN A 81 3.28 -1.14 -10.81
CA ASN A 81 2.49 -0.26 -11.67
C ASN A 81 1.52 0.60 -10.83
N HIS A 82 2.03 1.74 -10.36
CA HIS A 82 1.25 2.69 -9.55
C HIS A 82 0.02 3.23 -10.27
N ARG A 83 0.09 3.44 -11.59
CA ARG A 83 -1.04 3.97 -12.39
C ARG A 83 -2.21 3.01 -12.41
N GLU A 84 -1.94 1.72 -12.64
CA GLU A 84 -2.98 0.71 -12.65
C GLU A 84 -3.52 0.45 -11.24
N LEU A 85 -2.65 0.41 -10.22
CA LEU A 85 -3.08 0.33 -8.82
C LEU A 85 -3.99 1.49 -8.43
N GLU A 86 -3.62 2.72 -8.78
CA GLU A 86 -4.42 3.90 -8.48
C GLU A 86 -5.80 3.82 -9.13
N LYS A 87 -5.89 3.32 -10.36
CA LYS A 87 -7.17 3.07 -11.04
C LYS A 87 -7.98 1.97 -10.35
N LEU A 88 -7.37 0.84 -10.01
CA LEU A 88 -8.03 -0.27 -9.30
C LEU A 88 -8.60 0.18 -7.95
N MET A 89 -7.85 1.00 -7.22
CA MET A 89 -8.31 1.57 -5.95
C MET A 89 -9.37 2.66 -6.17
N ALA A 90 -9.28 3.46 -7.24
CA ALA A 90 -10.31 4.43 -7.62
C ALA A 90 -11.66 3.77 -7.88
N ASP A 91 -11.63 2.65 -8.57
CA ASP A 91 -12.82 1.90 -8.97
C ASP A 91 -13.45 1.20 -7.76
N SER A 92 -12.60 0.65 -6.87
CA SER A 92 -13.05 -0.02 -5.64
C SER A 92 -13.70 0.93 -4.61
N ASP A 93 -13.31 2.21 -4.58
CA ASP A 93 -13.86 3.21 -3.66
C ASP A 93 -15.27 3.68 -4.07
N LYS A 94 -15.58 3.66 -5.38
CA LYS A 94 -16.90 4.03 -5.93
C LYS A 94 -18.04 3.07 -5.58
N GLY A 95 -17.74 1.92 -4.99
CA GLY A 95 -18.74 0.90 -4.62
C GLY A 95 -19.38 1.09 -3.24
N ARG A 96 -19.02 2.11 -2.46
CA ARG A 96 -19.51 2.29 -1.08
C ARG A 96 -20.34 3.55 -0.84
N GLU A 97 -21.09 3.98 -1.86
CA GLU A 97 -22.23 4.87 -1.68
C GLU A 97 -23.52 4.06 -1.85
N VAL A 98 -23.99 3.49 -0.74
CA VAL A 98 -25.37 3.00 -0.55
C VAL A 98 -25.89 3.44 0.81
#